data_AF-A0A3A9B117-F1
#
_entry.id   AF-A0A3A9B117-F1
#
_cell.length_a   1.000
_cell.length_b   1.000
_cell.length_c   1.000
_cell.angle_alpha   90.00
_cell.angle_beta   90.00
_cell.angle_gamma   90.00
#
_symmetry.space_group_name_H-M   'P 1'
#
loop_
_entity.id
_entity.type
_entity.pdbx_description
1 polymer ?
#
loop_
_entity_poly.entity_id
_entity_poly.type
_entity_poly.pdbx_seq_one_letter_code
_entity_poly.pdbx_strand_id
1 'polypeptide(L)'
;MDELNNELEVGTTVLYAREGAYIPRVGAVHDLCGYGKCSLGVAIPVLSAAGCDVCPVPTGLFSSHTAFPGWYMHDTTDMLKDYLAAWSGIGVELDAIYSGFLGAPEQVDRIRDLYEMYPNALRVVDPVMADHGKVYPTYTPELCSAMAELAAGADILTPNLTEAAIILGEPIGEAWGGTNISDEEATRILEALVAKGAKHVVLKGIRREGEDVVRNFVGGIDCPVVEVNNQYLPYMLHGTGDLYASCLLAAIMSGQTLVEAAQFAGDFVRDAMVVSAQQPEFEARGVSFEPLLGRVCSLLA
;
A
#
# COMPACT_ATOMS: atom_id res chain seq x y z
N MET A 1 41.83 7.72 14.66
CA MET A 1 40.52 7.25 15.13
C MET A 1 39.66 7.35 13.89
N ASP A 2 39.65 6.25 13.14
CA ASP A 2 39.05 6.20 11.81
C ASP A 2 37.54 6.32 11.95
N GLU A 3 36.99 7.38 11.36
CA GLU A 3 35.58 7.50 11.08
C GLU A 3 35.25 6.40 10.06
N LEU A 4 34.58 5.35 10.52
CA LEU A 4 33.92 4.39 9.63
C LEU A 4 32.84 5.16 8.86
N ASN A 5 33.18 5.55 7.63
CA ASN A 5 32.20 5.84 6.59
C ASN A 5 31.36 4.58 6.39
N ASN A 6 30.22 4.51 7.07
CA ASN A 6 29.18 3.54 6.78
C ASN A 6 28.43 4.08 5.55
N GLU A 7 29.00 3.89 4.36
CA GLU A 7 28.24 4.07 3.12
C GLU A 7 27.09 3.05 3.15
N LEU A 8 25.86 3.53 3.35
CA LEU A 8 24.68 2.68 3.30
C LEU A 8 24.57 2.10 1.89
N GLU A 9 24.74 0.78 1.76
CA GLU A 9 24.59 0.10 0.47
C GLU A 9 23.13 0.10 0.03
N VAL A 10 22.87 0.74 -1.12
CA VAL A 10 21.59 0.73 -1.81
C VAL A 10 21.12 -0.72 -2.01
N GLY A 11 19.87 -1.01 -1.61
CA GLY A 11 19.24 -2.30 -1.93
C GLY A 11 19.56 -3.44 -0.98
N THR A 12 19.93 -3.16 0.28
CA THR A 12 20.19 -4.21 1.29
C THR A 12 19.09 -4.36 2.35
N THR A 13 18.10 -3.47 2.36
CA THR A 13 17.03 -3.44 3.37
C THR A 13 16.04 -4.59 3.18
N VAL A 14 16.25 -5.68 3.92
CA VAL A 14 15.31 -6.82 4.01
C VAL A 14 14.45 -6.65 5.26
N LEU A 15 13.13 -6.55 5.07
CA LEU A 15 12.18 -6.26 6.16
C LEU A 15 11.47 -7.51 6.71
N TYR A 16 11.57 -8.63 6.00
CA TYR A 16 11.03 -9.91 6.42
C TYR A 16 11.90 -11.04 5.88
N ALA A 17 12.21 -12.03 6.73
CA ALA A 17 12.99 -13.20 6.35
C ALA A 17 12.12 -14.45 6.49
N ARG A 18 11.89 -15.18 5.39
CA ARG A 18 11.18 -16.46 5.45
C ARG A 18 12.06 -17.52 6.10
N GLU A 19 11.47 -18.28 7.03
CA GLU A 19 12.14 -19.38 7.71
C GLU A 19 11.57 -20.74 7.30
N GLY A 20 12.38 -21.53 6.58
CA GLY A 20 12.04 -22.90 6.21
C GLY A 20 10.71 -23.01 5.46
N ALA A 21 9.84 -23.91 5.91
CA ALA A 21 8.52 -24.15 5.32
C ALA A 21 7.38 -23.37 5.99
N TYR A 22 7.70 -22.41 6.88
CA TYR A 22 6.69 -21.59 7.54
C TYR A 22 5.95 -20.72 6.52
N ILE A 23 4.64 -20.59 6.71
CA ILE A 23 3.76 -19.76 5.89
C ILE A 23 3.46 -18.49 6.70
N PRO A 24 3.95 -17.31 6.28
CA PRO A 24 3.66 -16.05 6.97
C PRO A 24 2.17 -15.74 6.95
N ARG A 25 1.66 -15.20 8.05
CA ARG A 25 0.28 -14.71 8.18
C ARG A 25 0.21 -13.20 8.04
N VAL A 26 -0.69 -12.73 7.19
CA VAL A 26 -0.89 -11.28 6.96
C VAL A 26 -2.31 -10.90 7.35
N GLY A 27 -2.45 -10.07 8.38
CA GLY A 27 -3.70 -9.42 8.74
C GLY A 27 -4.00 -8.30 7.76
N ALA A 28 -4.85 -8.54 6.76
CA ALA A 28 -5.18 -7.57 5.72
C ALA A 28 -6.43 -6.78 6.12
N VAL A 29 -6.25 -5.52 6.54
CA VAL A 29 -7.30 -4.59 6.98
C VAL A 29 -7.71 -3.66 5.84
N HIS A 30 -8.69 -4.10 5.05
CA HIS A 30 -9.19 -3.41 3.86
C HIS A 30 -10.68 -3.68 3.67
N ASP A 31 -11.37 -2.92 2.82
CA ASP A 31 -12.75 -3.24 2.45
C ASP A 31 -12.78 -4.44 1.49
N LEU A 32 -13.97 -5.02 1.32
CA LEU A 32 -14.23 -6.05 0.33
C LEU A 32 -15.26 -5.55 -0.68
N CYS A 33 -14.81 -5.31 -1.90
CA CYS A 33 -15.68 -5.01 -3.04
C CYS A 33 -16.10 -6.29 -3.79
N GLY A 34 -17.41 -6.46 -4.00
CA GLY A 34 -17.96 -7.58 -4.77
C GLY A 34 -17.67 -7.49 -6.28
N TYR A 35 -17.64 -6.27 -6.84
CA TYR A 35 -17.34 -6.02 -8.25
C TYR A 35 -16.48 -4.76 -8.46
N GLY A 36 -15.53 -4.83 -9.39
CA GLY A 36 -14.50 -3.80 -9.52
C GLY A 36 -13.39 -4.05 -8.52
N LYS A 37 -12.22 -4.44 -9.03
CA LYS A 37 -11.13 -4.99 -8.20
C LYS A 37 -10.39 -3.89 -7.46
N CYS A 38 -10.43 -3.96 -6.13
CA CYS A 38 -9.64 -3.16 -5.20
C CYS A 38 -9.54 -3.91 -3.87
N SER A 39 -8.74 -3.37 -2.94
CA SER A 39 -8.79 -3.74 -1.52
C SER A 39 -8.60 -5.25 -1.27
N LEU A 40 -9.42 -5.90 -0.44
CA LEU A 40 -9.32 -7.35 -0.16
C LEU A 40 -9.45 -8.22 -1.41
N GLY A 41 -10.19 -7.78 -2.43
CA GLY A 41 -10.31 -8.48 -3.71
C GLY A 41 -8.99 -8.57 -4.48
N VAL A 42 -8.02 -7.71 -4.16
CA VAL A 42 -6.66 -7.71 -4.72
C VAL A 42 -5.67 -8.33 -3.73
N ALA A 43 -5.72 -7.91 -2.46
CA ALA A 43 -4.75 -8.34 -1.44
C ALA A 43 -4.77 -9.86 -1.23
N ILE A 44 -5.95 -10.47 -1.12
CA ILE A 44 -6.09 -11.92 -0.89
C ILE A 44 -5.39 -12.73 -1.98
N PRO A 45 -5.73 -12.62 -3.28
CA PRO A 45 -5.12 -13.46 -4.31
C PRO A 45 -3.64 -13.18 -4.51
N VAL A 46 -3.19 -11.92 -4.41
CA VAL A 46 -1.77 -11.55 -4.61
C VAL A 46 -0.91 -12.11 -3.47
N LEU A 47 -1.28 -11.88 -2.21
CA LEU A 47 -0.52 -12.37 -1.07
C LEU A 47 -0.58 -13.89 -0.95
N SER A 48 -1.71 -14.52 -1.29
CA SER A 48 -1.82 -15.98 -1.36
C SER A 48 -0.89 -16.57 -2.43
N ALA A 49 -0.76 -15.91 -3.58
CA ALA A 49 0.17 -16.33 -4.63
C ALA A 49 1.64 -16.24 -4.20
N ALA A 50 1.99 -15.30 -3.30
CA ALA A 50 3.29 -15.22 -2.65
C ALA A 50 3.45 -16.20 -1.47
N GLY A 51 2.53 -17.15 -1.32
CA GLY A 51 2.55 -18.15 -0.25
C GLY A 51 2.40 -17.56 1.14
N CYS A 52 1.57 -16.53 1.30
CA CYS A 52 1.13 -16.02 2.59
C CYS A 52 -0.26 -16.61 2.94
N ASP A 53 -0.51 -16.81 4.23
CA ASP A 53 -1.83 -17.10 4.80
C ASP A 53 -2.52 -15.76 5.11
N VAL A 54 -3.46 -15.35 4.26
CA VAL A 54 -4.12 -14.05 4.37
C VAL A 54 -5.27 -14.14 5.36
N CYS A 55 -5.19 -13.34 6.42
CA CYS A 55 -6.20 -13.19 7.46
C CYS A 55 -6.99 -11.89 7.22
N PRO A 56 -8.11 -11.90 6.46
CA PRO A 56 -8.79 -10.67 6.06
C PRO A 56 -9.60 -10.05 7.20
N VAL A 57 -9.46 -8.74 7.40
CA VAL A 57 -10.23 -7.91 8.33
C VAL A 57 -11.05 -6.92 7.49
N PRO A 58 -12.30 -7.24 7.14
CA PRO A 58 -13.10 -6.40 6.24
C PRO A 58 -13.51 -5.10 6.94
N THR A 59 -13.05 -3.95 6.44
CA THR A 59 -13.41 -2.61 6.95
C THR A 59 -14.73 -2.08 6.40
N GLY A 60 -15.27 -2.74 5.39
CA GLY A 60 -16.59 -2.50 4.83
C GLY A 60 -16.88 -3.52 3.75
N LEU A 61 -18.16 -3.80 3.49
CA LEU A 61 -18.57 -4.66 2.39
C LEU A 61 -19.28 -3.82 1.33
N PHE A 62 -18.71 -3.78 0.12
CA PHE A 62 -19.26 -3.04 -0.99
C PHE A 62 -19.79 -3.97 -2.07
N SER A 63 -20.91 -3.62 -2.71
CA SER A 63 -21.36 -4.36 -3.91
C SER A 63 -20.40 -4.15 -5.07
N SER A 64 -19.84 -2.95 -5.17
CA SER A 64 -18.84 -2.58 -6.17
C SER A 64 -18.01 -1.39 -5.70
N HIS A 65 -16.84 -1.16 -6.30
CA HIS A 65 -16.03 0.01 -5.96
C HIS A 65 -16.77 1.33 -6.24
N THR A 66 -16.36 2.39 -5.55
CA THR A 66 -17.08 3.67 -5.48
C THR A 66 -17.09 4.49 -6.77
N ALA A 67 -16.29 4.13 -7.77
CA ALA A 67 -16.31 4.77 -9.08
C ALA A 67 -17.47 4.33 -9.98
N PHE A 68 -18.21 3.26 -9.63
CA PHE A 68 -19.47 2.96 -10.30
C PHE A 68 -20.55 3.97 -9.91
N PRO A 69 -21.51 4.31 -10.81
CA PRO A 69 -22.56 5.30 -10.53
C PRO A 69 -23.45 4.98 -9.33
N GLY A 70 -23.53 3.71 -8.93
CA GLY A 70 -24.27 3.27 -7.76
C GLY A 70 -23.62 2.04 -7.13
N TRP A 71 -23.63 2.00 -5.80
CA TRP A 71 -23.06 0.94 -4.99
C TRP A 71 -23.81 0.84 -3.66
N TYR A 72 -23.79 -0.36 -3.08
CA TYR A 72 -24.22 -0.61 -1.70
C TYR A 72 -22.98 -0.75 -0.81
N MET A 73 -23.05 -0.23 0.41
CA MET A 73 -22.03 -0.41 1.43
C MET A 73 -22.68 -0.86 2.74
N HIS A 74 -22.09 -1.88 3.35
CA HIS A 74 -22.35 -2.28 4.72
C HIS A 74 -21.12 -1.98 5.57
N ASP A 75 -21.29 -1.11 6.55
CA ASP A 75 -20.24 -0.74 7.50
C ASP A 75 -20.04 -1.89 8.51
N THR A 76 -18.80 -2.34 8.66
CA THR A 76 -18.42 -3.44 9.54
C THR A 76 -17.77 -2.98 10.85
N THR A 77 -17.65 -1.67 11.08
CA THR A 77 -16.95 -1.09 12.24
C THR A 77 -17.37 -1.72 13.56
N ASP A 78 -18.68 -1.84 13.80
CA ASP A 78 -19.24 -2.37 15.05
C ASP A 78 -18.84 -3.83 15.32
N MET A 79 -18.64 -4.64 14.28
CA MET A 79 -18.26 -6.06 14.45
C MET A 79 -16.76 -6.27 14.65
N LEU A 80 -15.90 -5.31 14.27
CA LEU A 80 -14.46 -5.52 14.24
C LEU A 80 -13.85 -5.85 15.60
N LYS A 81 -14.39 -5.28 16.69
CA LYS A 81 -13.92 -5.56 18.05
C LYS A 81 -14.09 -7.04 18.42
N ASP A 82 -15.30 -7.57 18.28
CA ASP A 82 -15.60 -8.96 18.63
C ASP A 82 -14.95 -9.94 17.64
N TYR A 83 -14.87 -9.53 16.37
CA TYR A 83 -14.16 -10.28 15.32
C TYR A 83 -12.68 -10.51 15.67
N LEU A 84 -11.97 -9.45 16.06
CA LEU A 84 -10.56 -9.54 16.43
C LEU A 84 -10.35 -10.25 17.78
N ALA A 85 -11.24 -10.07 18.75
CA ALA A 85 -11.17 -10.79 20.03
C ALA A 85 -11.29 -12.32 19.85
N ALA A 86 -12.07 -12.77 18.86
CA ALA A 86 -12.20 -14.19 18.54
C ALA A 86 -10.87 -14.81 18.06
N TRP A 87 -10.02 -14.03 17.37
CA TRP A 87 -8.68 -14.47 16.96
C TRP A 87 -7.77 -14.75 18.15
N SER A 88 -7.77 -13.86 19.15
CA SER A 88 -7.03 -14.07 20.40
C SER A 88 -7.48 -15.35 21.12
N GLY A 89 -8.78 -15.66 21.08
CA GLY A 89 -9.35 -16.86 21.71
C GLY A 89 -8.89 -18.19 21.10
N ILE A 90 -8.32 -18.17 19.89
CA ILE A 90 -7.84 -19.38 19.19
C ILE A 90 -6.34 -19.34 18.89
N GLY A 91 -5.61 -18.32 19.35
CA GLY A 91 -4.16 -18.20 19.17
C GLY A 91 -3.73 -17.95 17.73
N VAL A 92 -4.44 -17.06 17.01
CA VAL A 92 -3.93 -16.52 15.74
C VAL A 92 -2.67 -15.72 16.02
N GLU A 93 -1.66 -15.86 15.15
CA GLU A 93 -0.43 -15.05 15.13
C GLU A 93 -0.35 -14.33 13.79
N LEU A 94 0.24 -13.14 13.74
CA LEU A 94 0.44 -12.38 12.50
C LEU A 94 1.90 -11.97 12.35
N ASP A 95 2.41 -12.10 11.12
CA ASP A 95 3.76 -11.69 10.72
C ASP A 95 3.75 -10.28 10.10
N ALA A 96 2.62 -9.88 9.52
CA ALA A 96 2.39 -8.52 9.03
C ALA A 96 0.94 -8.08 9.23
N ILE A 97 0.74 -6.78 9.41
CA ILE A 97 -0.56 -6.12 9.40
C ILE A 97 -0.52 -5.10 8.27
N TYR A 98 -1.38 -5.33 7.27
CA TYR A 98 -1.47 -4.54 6.06
C TYR A 98 -2.80 -3.79 6.04
N SER A 99 -2.74 -2.47 6.20
CA SER A 99 -3.93 -1.61 6.18
C SER A 99 -4.00 -0.78 4.92
N GLY A 100 -5.18 -0.70 4.32
CA GLY A 100 -5.48 0.20 3.20
C GLY A 100 -6.73 1.04 3.47
N PHE A 101 -7.72 0.94 2.57
CA PHE A 101 -8.97 1.70 2.67
C PHE A 101 -9.73 1.44 3.97
N LEU A 102 -10.11 2.53 4.65
CA LEU A 102 -10.92 2.54 5.86
C LEU A 102 -12.24 3.29 5.61
N GLY A 103 -13.30 2.83 6.27
CA GLY A 103 -14.63 3.44 6.22
C GLY A 103 -14.94 4.40 7.37
N ALA A 104 -14.23 4.29 8.50
CA ALA A 104 -14.50 5.09 9.69
C ALA A 104 -13.25 5.29 10.57
N PRO A 105 -13.10 6.44 11.28
CA PRO A 105 -11.95 6.69 12.15
C PRO A 105 -11.75 5.61 13.22
N GLU A 106 -12.82 5.05 13.75
CA GLU A 106 -12.81 4.00 14.78
C GLU A 106 -12.12 2.71 14.30
N GLN A 107 -12.00 2.52 12.98
CA GLN A 107 -11.27 1.39 12.40
C GLN A 107 -9.75 1.57 12.53
N VAL A 108 -9.25 2.81 12.62
CA VAL A 108 -7.85 3.08 12.96
C VAL A 108 -7.55 2.59 14.37
N ASP A 109 -8.48 2.75 15.32
CA ASP A 109 -8.32 2.20 16.66
C ASP A 109 -8.27 0.67 16.64
N ARG A 110 -9.03 0.01 15.76
CA ARG A 110 -8.94 -1.46 15.59
C ARG A 110 -7.59 -1.90 15.04
N ILE A 111 -6.96 -1.09 14.18
CA ILE A 111 -5.60 -1.36 13.70
C ILE A 111 -4.58 -1.16 14.82
N ARG A 112 -4.76 -0.17 15.68
CA ARG A 112 -3.92 0.01 16.88
C ARG A 112 -4.04 -1.18 17.84
N ASP A 113 -5.25 -1.69 18.05
CA ASP A 113 -5.48 -2.91 18.83
C ASP A 113 -4.67 -4.10 18.24
N LEU A 114 -4.63 -4.24 16.90
CA LEU A 114 -3.80 -5.24 16.23
C LEU A 114 -2.30 -5.01 16.46
N TYR A 115 -1.81 -3.77 16.40
CA TYR A 115 -0.40 -3.46 16.67
C TYR A 115 0.01 -3.78 18.11
N GLU A 116 -0.90 -3.65 19.07
CA GLU A 116 -0.68 -4.03 20.46
C GLU A 116 -0.70 -5.54 20.66
N MET A 117 -1.63 -6.25 20.00
CA MET A 117 -1.71 -7.72 20.06
C MET A 117 -0.53 -8.40 19.37
N TYR A 118 -0.03 -7.82 18.27
CA TYR A 118 1.03 -8.37 17.43
C TYR A 118 2.20 -7.38 17.30
N PRO A 119 2.95 -7.11 18.38
CA PRO A 119 3.95 -6.05 18.41
C PRO A 119 5.15 -6.29 17.47
N ASN A 120 5.38 -7.54 17.06
CA ASN A 120 6.45 -7.92 16.14
C ASN A 120 5.98 -7.99 14.68
N ALA A 121 4.67 -7.86 14.40
CA ALA A 121 4.16 -7.88 13.05
C ALA A 121 4.61 -6.62 12.30
N LEU A 122 5.05 -6.81 11.05
CA LEU A 122 5.40 -5.71 10.17
C LEU A 122 4.18 -4.84 9.86
N ARG A 123 4.28 -3.53 10.11
CA ARG A 123 3.19 -2.57 9.94
C ARG A 123 3.26 -1.93 8.55
N VAL A 124 2.35 -2.31 7.67
CA VAL A 124 2.29 -1.84 6.29
C VAL A 124 1.04 -0.98 6.12
N VAL A 125 1.25 0.29 5.75
CA VAL A 125 0.17 1.26 5.62
C VAL A 125 0.16 1.80 4.18
N ASP A 126 -0.91 1.47 3.44
CA ASP A 126 -1.29 2.23 2.25
C ASP A 126 -2.34 3.27 2.67
N PRO A 127 -1.98 4.56 2.76
CA PRO A 127 -2.85 5.57 3.37
C PRO A 127 -3.90 6.07 2.38
N VAL A 128 -4.76 5.16 1.91
CA VAL A 128 -5.74 5.35 0.82
C VAL A 128 -6.75 6.44 1.18
N MET A 129 -6.43 7.71 0.93
CA MET A 129 -7.27 8.86 1.32
C MET A 129 -7.65 9.74 0.14
N ALA A 130 -6.77 9.85 -0.84
CA ALA A 130 -6.84 10.94 -1.80
C ALA A 130 -6.01 10.64 -3.05
N ASP A 131 -6.37 11.24 -4.16
CA ASP A 131 -5.59 11.19 -5.39
C ASP A 131 -5.77 12.47 -6.20
N HIS A 132 -4.78 12.82 -7.01
CA HIS A 132 -4.79 14.00 -7.88
C HIS A 132 -5.24 15.30 -7.18
N GLY A 133 -4.74 15.55 -5.96
CA GLY A 133 -5.05 16.75 -5.18
C GLY A 133 -6.43 16.76 -4.52
N LYS A 134 -7.18 15.65 -4.55
CA LYS A 134 -8.56 15.55 -4.05
C LYS A 134 -8.73 14.35 -3.12
N VAL A 135 -9.35 14.59 -1.96
CA VAL A 135 -9.77 13.56 -1.02
C VAL A 135 -10.90 12.72 -1.64
N TYR A 136 -10.90 11.42 -1.38
CA TYR A 136 -11.96 10.54 -1.84
C TYR A 136 -13.30 10.91 -1.19
N PRO A 137 -14.45 10.77 -1.89
CA PRO A 137 -15.75 11.18 -1.36
C PRO A 137 -16.17 10.47 -0.06
N THR A 138 -15.59 9.31 0.22
CA THR A 138 -15.87 8.52 1.43
C THR A 138 -15.05 8.93 2.64
N TYR A 139 -14.05 9.81 2.49
CA TYR A 139 -13.16 10.24 3.57
C TYR A 139 -13.61 11.56 4.19
N THR A 140 -13.67 11.57 5.53
CA THR A 140 -13.90 12.79 6.32
C THR A 140 -12.57 13.38 6.80
N PRO A 141 -12.52 14.67 7.19
CA PRO A 141 -11.32 15.26 7.79
C PRO A 141 -10.81 14.50 9.02
N GLU A 142 -11.72 13.97 9.84
CA GLU A 142 -11.40 13.17 11.02
C GLU A 142 -10.71 11.86 10.62
N LEU A 143 -11.21 11.19 9.58
CA LEU A 143 -10.60 9.96 9.07
C LEU A 143 -9.23 10.23 8.44
N CYS A 144 -9.06 11.34 7.71
CA CYS A 144 -7.75 11.75 7.20
C CYS A 144 -6.75 11.98 8.34
N SER A 145 -7.18 12.63 9.43
CA SER A 145 -6.32 12.84 10.62
C SER A 145 -5.94 11.51 11.27
N ALA A 146 -6.91 10.61 11.46
CA ALA A 146 -6.65 9.29 12.05
C ALA A 146 -5.69 8.45 11.19
N MET A 147 -5.86 8.48 9.86
CA MET A 147 -4.95 7.80 8.93
C MET A 147 -3.54 8.44 8.93
N ALA A 148 -3.43 9.76 9.05
CA ALA A 148 -2.13 10.42 9.17
C ALA A 148 -1.39 10.01 10.46
N GLU A 149 -2.12 9.82 11.56
CA GLU A 149 -1.55 9.26 12.80
C GLU A 149 -1.12 7.80 12.64
N LEU A 150 -1.88 6.99 11.87
CA LEU A 150 -1.51 5.61 11.56
C LEU A 150 -0.23 5.56 10.71
N ALA A 151 -0.13 6.42 9.70
CA ALA A 151 1.02 6.52 8.81
C ALA A 151 2.33 6.82 9.55
N ALA A 152 2.28 7.61 10.62
CA ALA A 152 3.43 7.91 11.47
C ALA A 152 3.98 6.69 12.23
N GLY A 153 3.21 5.60 12.37
CA GLY A 153 3.64 4.37 13.05
C GLY A 153 4.04 3.22 12.13
N ALA A 154 4.09 3.46 10.81
CA ALA A 154 4.29 2.43 9.80
C ALA A 154 5.75 1.98 9.69
N ASP A 155 5.98 0.68 9.56
CA ASP A 155 7.29 0.15 9.15
C ASP A 155 7.50 0.38 7.65
N ILE A 156 6.42 0.29 6.86
CA ILE A 156 6.38 0.61 5.44
C ILE A 156 5.14 1.47 5.16
N LEU A 157 5.35 2.66 4.62
CA LEU A 157 4.32 3.58 4.18
C LEU A 157 4.35 3.70 2.65
N THR A 158 3.20 3.63 1.98
CA THR A 158 3.13 3.70 0.51
C THR A 158 2.27 4.86 -0.01
N PRO A 159 2.54 6.13 0.34
CA PRO A 159 1.66 7.23 -0.03
C PRO A 159 1.87 7.61 -1.51
N ASN A 160 0.82 8.08 -2.17
CA ASN A 160 0.97 8.96 -3.33
C ASN A 160 1.24 10.41 -2.89
N LEU A 161 1.57 11.31 -3.82
CA LEU A 161 1.87 12.72 -3.51
C LEU A 161 0.73 13.50 -2.83
N THR A 162 -0.53 13.15 -3.11
CA THR A 162 -1.68 13.79 -2.46
C THR A 162 -1.79 13.35 -1.01
N GLU A 163 -1.65 12.04 -0.76
CA GLU A 163 -1.68 11.46 0.58
C GLU A 163 -0.50 11.94 1.42
N ALA A 164 0.69 12.02 0.82
CA ALA A 164 1.88 12.60 1.46
C ALA A 164 1.62 14.05 1.90
N ALA A 165 1.03 14.89 1.03
CA ALA A 165 0.68 16.26 1.38
C ALA A 165 -0.28 16.31 2.59
N ILE A 166 -1.31 15.46 2.61
CA ILE A 166 -2.26 15.37 3.74
C ILE A 166 -1.53 14.99 5.04
N ILE A 167 -0.69 13.97 5.01
CA ILE A 167 0.07 13.49 6.18
C ILE A 167 1.03 14.58 6.69
N LEU A 168 1.65 15.31 5.78
CA LEU A 168 2.58 16.41 6.06
C LEU A 168 1.88 17.71 6.50
N GLY A 169 0.56 17.82 6.33
CA GLY A 169 -0.18 19.05 6.56
C GLY A 169 0.10 20.12 5.50
N GLU A 170 0.53 19.69 4.31
CA GLU A 170 0.79 20.55 3.15
C GLU A 170 -0.50 20.78 2.34
N PRO A 171 -0.57 21.86 1.53
CA PRO A 171 -1.78 22.20 0.78
C PRO A 171 -2.20 21.15 -0.26
N ILE A 172 -3.51 20.94 -0.37
CA ILE A 172 -4.17 20.17 -1.46
C ILE A 172 -5.13 21.07 -2.26
N GLY A 173 -5.85 20.51 -3.24
CA GLY A 173 -6.80 21.26 -4.07
C GLY A 173 -6.10 22.17 -5.09
N GLU A 174 -6.52 23.43 -5.19
CA GLU A 174 -5.96 24.40 -6.16
C GLU A 174 -4.48 24.74 -5.91
N ALA A 175 -4.01 24.57 -4.66
CA ALA A 175 -2.63 24.82 -4.26
C ALA A 175 -1.75 23.56 -4.33
N TRP A 176 -2.30 22.41 -4.76
CA TRP A 176 -1.54 21.17 -4.87
C TRP A 176 -0.54 21.24 -6.04
N GLY A 177 0.73 20.93 -5.77
CA GLY A 177 1.84 21.09 -6.72
C GLY A 177 1.83 20.14 -7.93
N GLY A 178 0.90 19.19 -7.98
CA GLY A 178 0.84 18.19 -9.05
C GLY A 178 1.91 17.10 -8.91
N THR A 179 2.08 16.30 -9.96
CA THR A 179 3.02 15.16 -9.98
C THR A 179 4.39 15.51 -10.56
N ASN A 180 4.57 16.72 -11.08
CA ASN A 180 5.79 17.17 -11.75
C ASN A 180 6.74 17.82 -10.75
N ILE A 181 7.45 16.98 -9.98
CA ILE A 181 8.41 17.41 -8.96
C ILE A 181 9.84 16.94 -9.29
N SER A 182 10.84 17.63 -8.73
CA SER A 182 12.25 17.26 -8.87
C SER A 182 12.63 16.12 -7.91
N ASP A 183 13.81 15.52 -8.11
CA ASP A 183 14.32 14.47 -7.23
C ASP A 183 14.56 15.01 -5.81
N GLU A 184 14.99 16.26 -5.70
CA GLU A 184 15.23 16.93 -4.41
C GLU A 184 13.92 17.11 -3.63
N GLU A 185 12.83 17.47 -4.31
CA GLU A 185 11.52 17.61 -3.67
C GLU A 185 10.94 16.25 -3.27
N ALA A 186 11.09 15.22 -4.10
CA ALA A 186 10.70 13.86 -3.73
C ALA A 186 11.47 13.36 -2.50
N THR A 187 12.79 13.64 -2.45
CA THR A 187 13.66 13.33 -1.32
C THR A 187 13.21 14.07 -0.06
N ARG A 188 12.91 15.38 -0.16
CA ARG A 188 12.40 16.19 0.97
C ARG A 188 11.10 15.62 1.54
N ILE A 189 10.13 15.29 0.67
CA ILE A 189 8.84 14.72 1.10
C ILE A 189 9.07 13.40 1.84
N LEU A 190 9.92 12.53 1.29
CA LEU A 190 10.25 11.24 1.87
C LEU A 190 10.89 11.40 3.25
N GLU A 191 11.92 12.23 3.37
CA GLU A 191 12.59 12.53 4.64
C GLU A 191 11.63 13.13 5.68
N ALA A 192 10.69 13.98 5.25
CA ALA A 192 9.68 14.56 6.14
C ALA A 192 8.67 13.52 6.65
N LEU A 193 8.29 12.54 5.82
CA LEU A 193 7.44 11.42 6.22
C LEU A 193 8.17 10.50 7.22
N VAL A 194 9.46 10.25 6.98
CA VAL A 194 10.31 9.50 7.93
C VAL A 194 10.44 10.25 9.25
N ALA A 195 10.67 11.56 9.21
CA ALA A 195 10.74 12.41 10.40
C ALA A 195 9.42 12.45 11.20
N LYS A 196 8.28 12.20 10.56
CA LYS A 196 6.98 12.02 11.24
C LYS A 196 6.81 10.67 11.93
N GLY A 197 7.64 9.69 11.60
CA GLY A 197 7.73 8.41 12.33
C GLY A 197 7.64 7.16 11.45
N ALA A 198 7.31 7.28 10.15
CA ALA A 198 7.38 6.15 9.24
C ALA A 198 8.83 5.65 9.14
N LYS A 199 9.07 4.34 9.17
CA LYS A 199 10.45 3.82 9.07
C LYS A 199 10.94 3.79 7.64
N HIS A 200 10.11 3.32 6.72
CA HIS A 200 10.40 3.27 5.29
C HIS A 200 9.21 3.78 4.50
N VAL A 201 9.49 4.43 3.38
CA VAL A 201 8.50 5.07 2.54
C VAL A 201 8.75 4.68 1.08
N VAL A 202 7.68 4.31 0.39
CA VAL A 202 7.64 4.20 -1.07
C VAL A 202 6.69 5.28 -1.58
N LEU A 203 7.24 6.44 -1.92
CA LEU A 203 6.49 7.59 -2.43
C LEU A 203 6.14 7.35 -3.89
N LYS A 204 4.84 7.20 -4.19
CA LYS A 204 4.35 6.73 -5.49
C LYS A 204 3.96 7.87 -6.45
N GLY A 205 4.10 7.62 -7.75
CA GLY A 205 3.33 8.34 -8.78
C GLY A 205 3.89 9.67 -9.25
N ILE A 206 5.20 9.88 -9.19
CA ILE A 206 5.85 11.09 -9.72
C ILE A 206 5.89 10.99 -11.24
N ARG A 207 5.40 12.02 -11.95
CA ARG A 207 5.41 12.10 -13.41
C ARG A 207 5.90 13.46 -13.85
N ARG A 208 6.97 13.46 -14.64
CA ARG A 208 7.57 14.67 -15.23
C ARG A 208 6.92 15.01 -16.55
N GLU A 209 6.79 16.30 -16.81
CA GLU A 209 6.23 16.80 -18.05
C GLU A 209 7.09 16.37 -19.25
N GLY A 210 6.46 15.87 -20.31
CA GLY A 210 7.15 15.43 -21.53
C GLY A 210 7.77 14.03 -21.45
N GLU A 211 7.60 13.30 -20.34
CA GLU A 211 8.14 11.95 -20.17
C GLU A 211 7.05 10.88 -20.14
N ASP A 212 7.36 9.71 -20.71
CA ASP A 212 6.53 8.50 -20.66
C ASP A 212 6.96 7.55 -19.52
N VAL A 213 7.32 8.15 -18.38
CA VAL A 213 7.85 7.45 -17.20
C VAL A 213 7.08 7.87 -15.96
N VAL A 214 6.71 6.88 -15.14
CA VAL A 214 6.24 7.08 -13.76
C VAL A 214 7.33 6.61 -12.81
N ARG A 215 7.60 7.41 -11.78
CA ARG A 215 8.65 7.17 -10.80
C ARG A 215 8.05 6.98 -9.42
N ASN A 216 8.68 6.11 -8.65
CA ASN A 216 8.48 6.00 -7.22
C ASN A 216 9.83 6.19 -6.53
N PHE A 217 9.83 6.82 -5.37
CA PHE A 217 11.03 7.01 -4.55
C PHE A 217 10.94 6.12 -3.32
N VAL A 218 11.98 5.33 -3.09
CA VAL A 218 12.09 4.38 -1.98
C VAL A 218 13.17 4.88 -1.04
N GLY A 219 12.90 4.91 0.26
CA GLY A 219 13.89 5.34 1.25
C GLY A 219 13.39 5.12 2.67
N GLY A 220 14.26 5.33 3.66
CA GLY A 220 13.91 5.12 5.06
C GLY A 220 15.10 5.11 5.98
N ILE A 221 14.89 4.62 7.20
CA ILE A 221 15.96 4.35 8.17
C ILE A 221 16.93 3.35 7.54
N ASP A 222 18.22 3.70 7.51
CA ASP A 222 19.29 2.89 6.92
C ASP A 222 19.04 2.47 5.45
N CYS A 223 18.17 3.20 4.74
CA CYS A 223 17.88 3.00 3.33
C CYS A 223 18.02 4.35 2.61
N PRO A 224 19.06 4.56 1.80
CA PRO A 224 19.19 5.78 1.01
C PRO A 224 17.98 5.93 0.08
N VAL A 225 17.70 7.18 -0.31
CA VAL A 225 16.63 7.46 -1.27
C VAL A 225 17.05 7.00 -2.66
N VAL A 226 16.21 6.16 -3.28
CA VAL A 226 16.44 5.54 -4.59
C VAL A 226 15.20 5.70 -5.45
N GLU A 227 15.40 6.06 -6.72
CA GLU A 227 14.34 6.06 -7.72
C GLU A 227 14.16 4.65 -8.29
N VAL A 228 12.92 4.16 -8.34
CA VAL A 228 12.49 3.07 -9.21
C VAL A 228 11.48 3.62 -10.21
N ASN A 229 11.47 3.09 -11.44
CA ASN A 229 10.61 3.62 -12.48
C ASN A 229 10.06 2.55 -13.41
N ASN A 230 8.95 2.90 -14.06
CA ASN A 230 8.26 2.07 -15.03
C ASN A 230 7.71 2.95 -16.16
N GLN A 231 7.35 2.31 -17.27
CA GLN A 231 6.64 2.98 -18.36
C GLN A 231 5.31 3.56 -17.84
N TYR A 232 5.09 4.86 -18.09
CA TYR A 232 3.79 5.48 -17.89
C TYR A 232 2.83 5.06 -19.01
N LEU A 233 1.61 4.67 -18.62
CA LEU A 233 0.54 4.32 -19.55
C LEU A 233 -0.51 5.44 -19.53
N PRO A 234 -1.01 5.90 -20.70
CA PRO A 234 -1.82 7.12 -20.80
C PRO A 234 -3.30 6.90 -20.44
N TYR A 235 -3.58 6.08 -19.43
CA TYR A 235 -4.91 5.79 -18.91
C TYR A 235 -4.84 5.40 -17.43
N MET A 236 -5.95 5.59 -16.73
CA MET A 236 -6.06 5.34 -15.29
C MET A 236 -7.02 4.18 -15.04
N LEU A 237 -6.71 3.37 -14.02
CA LEU A 237 -7.56 2.26 -13.58
C LEU A 237 -7.70 2.29 -12.07
N HIS A 238 -8.87 1.87 -11.60
CA HIS A 238 -9.09 1.63 -10.17
C HIS A 238 -8.34 0.37 -9.69
N GLY A 239 -7.92 0.40 -8.42
CA GLY A 239 -7.24 -0.72 -7.76
C GLY A 239 -5.74 -0.86 -8.09
N THR A 240 -5.14 0.05 -8.86
CA THR A 240 -3.69 0.03 -9.13
C THR A 240 -2.87 0.29 -7.87
N GLY A 241 -3.34 1.18 -6.98
CA GLY A 241 -2.73 1.43 -5.67
C GLY A 241 -2.73 0.18 -4.79
N ASP A 242 -3.89 -0.45 -4.63
CA ASP A 242 -4.02 -1.70 -3.85
C ASP A 242 -3.16 -2.82 -4.45
N LEU A 243 -3.10 -2.92 -5.78
CA LEU A 243 -2.27 -3.90 -6.45
C LEU A 243 -0.78 -3.63 -6.22
N TYR A 244 -0.35 -2.37 -6.31
CA TYR A 244 1.02 -1.98 -6.02
C TYR A 244 1.41 -2.36 -4.59
N ALA A 245 0.63 -1.93 -3.60
CA ALA A 245 0.93 -2.21 -2.19
C ALA A 245 0.87 -3.71 -1.86
N SER A 246 -0.07 -4.46 -2.46
CA SER A 246 -0.14 -5.92 -2.31
C SER A 246 1.05 -6.63 -2.96
N CYS A 247 1.51 -6.19 -4.13
CA CYS A 247 2.69 -6.76 -4.80
C CYS A 247 3.99 -6.40 -4.07
N LEU A 248 4.09 -5.18 -3.54
CA LEU A 248 5.21 -4.74 -2.69
C LEU A 248 5.31 -5.67 -1.48
N LEU A 249 4.20 -5.84 -0.75
CA LEU A 249 4.18 -6.72 0.42
C LEU A 249 4.43 -8.19 0.04
N ALA A 250 3.87 -8.68 -1.06
CA ALA A 250 4.15 -10.03 -1.55
C ALA A 250 5.66 -10.29 -1.78
N ALA A 251 6.38 -9.34 -2.40
CA ALA A 251 7.81 -9.44 -2.60
C ALA A 251 8.59 -9.38 -1.28
N ILE A 252 8.21 -8.50 -0.35
CA ILE A 252 8.82 -8.39 0.98
C ILE A 252 8.61 -9.68 1.79
N MET A 253 7.39 -10.21 1.84
CA MET A 253 7.09 -11.48 2.52
C MET A 253 7.74 -12.70 1.84
N SER A 254 8.28 -12.52 0.63
CA SER A 254 9.09 -13.52 -0.08
C SER A 254 10.60 -13.36 0.17
N GLY A 255 11.02 -12.37 0.98
CA GLY A 255 12.41 -12.12 1.35
C GLY A 255 13.17 -11.18 0.41
N GLN A 256 12.48 -10.51 -0.52
CA GLN A 256 13.11 -9.50 -1.38
C GLN A 256 13.43 -8.23 -0.57
N THR A 257 14.42 -7.47 -1.04
CA THR A 257 14.75 -6.16 -0.46
C THR A 257 13.64 -5.14 -0.78
N LEU A 258 13.56 -4.05 -0.02
CA LEU A 258 12.54 -3.02 -0.22
C LEU A 258 12.58 -2.42 -1.64
N VAL A 259 13.78 -2.20 -2.19
CA VAL A 259 13.96 -1.64 -3.54
C VAL A 259 13.52 -2.65 -4.62
N GLU A 260 13.92 -3.92 -4.49
CA GLU A 260 13.49 -4.99 -5.40
C GLU A 260 11.97 -5.17 -5.36
N ALA A 261 11.38 -5.12 -4.16
CA ALA A 261 9.94 -5.21 -3.97
C ALA A 261 9.20 -4.03 -4.63
N ALA A 262 9.71 -2.81 -4.49
CA ALA A 262 9.12 -1.62 -5.10
C ALA A 262 9.21 -1.65 -6.64
N GLN A 263 10.33 -2.14 -7.18
CA GLN A 263 10.50 -2.36 -8.62
C GLN A 263 9.54 -3.45 -9.13
N PHE A 264 9.48 -4.59 -8.44
CA PHE A 264 8.56 -5.69 -8.77
C PHE A 264 7.10 -5.24 -8.79
N ALA A 265 6.68 -4.49 -7.77
CA ALA A 265 5.32 -3.95 -7.69
C ALA A 265 4.99 -3.02 -8.86
N GLY A 266 5.91 -2.13 -9.22
CA GLY A 266 5.75 -1.22 -10.35
C GLY A 266 5.64 -1.95 -11.69
N ASP A 267 6.52 -2.94 -11.91
CA ASP A 267 6.51 -3.75 -13.14
C ASP A 267 5.24 -4.58 -13.25
N PHE A 268 4.79 -5.17 -12.14
CA PHE A 268 3.58 -5.96 -12.09
C PHE A 268 2.34 -5.12 -12.41
N VAL A 269 2.20 -3.94 -11.79
CA VAL A 269 1.08 -3.03 -12.06
C VAL A 269 1.08 -2.59 -13.52
N ARG A 270 2.24 -2.19 -14.06
CA ARG A 270 2.37 -1.78 -15.47
C ARG A 270 1.92 -2.90 -16.41
N ASP A 271 2.36 -4.13 -16.19
CA ASP A 271 1.95 -5.28 -17.00
C ASP A 271 0.46 -5.61 -16.83
N ALA A 272 -0.08 -5.50 -15.62
CA ALA A 272 -1.50 -5.73 -15.36
C ALA A 272 -2.37 -4.67 -16.05
N MET A 273 -1.93 -3.41 -16.09
CA MET A 273 -2.59 -2.34 -16.84
C MET A 273 -2.60 -2.63 -18.35
N VAL A 274 -1.49 -3.14 -18.92
CA VAL A 274 -1.43 -3.56 -20.33
C VAL A 274 -2.42 -4.69 -20.63
N VAL A 275 -2.53 -5.69 -19.74
CA VAL A 275 -3.52 -6.76 -19.85
C VAL A 275 -4.94 -6.22 -19.72
N SER A 276 -5.16 -5.26 -18.82
CA SER A 276 -6.46 -4.63 -18.58
C SER A 276 -6.98 -3.94 -19.83
N ALA A 277 -6.14 -3.19 -20.56
CA ALA A 277 -6.52 -2.50 -21.79
C ALA A 277 -7.03 -3.43 -22.91
N GLN A 278 -6.81 -4.75 -22.79
CA GLN A 278 -7.34 -5.75 -23.72
C GLN A 278 -8.72 -6.30 -23.30
N GLN A 279 -9.24 -5.89 -22.14
CA GLN A 279 -10.52 -6.34 -21.63
C GLN A 279 -11.67 -5.42 -22.07
N PRO A 280 -12.89 -5.94 -22.22
CA PRO A 280 -14.07 -5.12 -22.43
C PRO A 280 -14.30 -4.16 -21.27
N GLU A 281 -14.58 -2.88 -21.58
CA GLU A 281 -14.94 -1.84 -20.61
C GLU A 281 -13.90 -1.65 -19.49
N PHE A 282 -12.61 -1.82 -19.81
CA PHE A 282 -11.53 -1.94 -18.82
C PHE A 282 -11.42 -0.75 -17.86
N GLU A 283 -11.69 0.47 -18.34
CA GLU A 283 -11.66 1.70 -17.51
C GLU A 283 -12.64 1.65 -16.33
N ALA A 284 -13.74 0.89 -16.46
CA ALA A 284 -14.77 0.79 -15.43
C ALA A 284 -14.56 -0.37 -14.44
N ARG A 285 -13.77 -1.40 -14.78
CA ARG A 285 -13.73 -2.67 -14.02
C ARG A 285 -12.56 -2.79 -13.05
N GLY A 286 -11.59 -1.89 -13.15
CA GLY A 286 -10.34 -1.94 -12.40
C GLY A 286 -9.29 -2.87 -13.03
N VAL A 287 -8.14 -2.95 -12.38
CA VAL A 287 -6.95 -3.63 -12.90
C VAL A 287 -7.13 -5.16 -13.02
N SER A 288 -6.74 -5.74 -14.15
CA SER A 288 -6.79 -7.16 -14.45
C SER A 288 -5.41 -7.81 -14.27
N PHE A 289 -5.21 -8.45 -13.12
CA PHE A 289 -3.93 -9.02 -12.71
C PHE A 289 -3.89 -10.55 -12.71
N GLU A 290 -5.05 -11.22 -12.82
CA GLU A 290 -5.15 -12.67 -12.64
C GLU A 290 -4.28 -13.48 -13.59
N PRO A 291 -4.15 -13.13 -14.89
CA PRO A 291 -3.26 -13.85 -15.80
C PRO A 291 -1.77 -13.74 -15.42
N LEU A 292 -1.41 -12.77 -14.57
CA LEU A 292 -0.04 -12.48 -14.16
C LEU A 292 0.33 -13.07 -12.80
N LEU A 293 -0.63 -13.63 -12.04
CA LEU A 293 -0.37 -14.17 -10.70
C LEU A 293 0.75 -15.21 -10.66
N GLY A 294 1.00 -15.94 -11.75
CA GLY A 294 2.14 -16.86 -11.87
C GLY A 294 3.50 -16.19 -11.61
N ARG A 295 3.65 -14.89 -11.90
CA ARG A 295 4.88 -14.12 -11.58
C ARG A 295 5.03 -13.87 -10.09
N VAL A 296 3.92 -13.72 -9.37
CA VAL A 296 3.94 -13.61 -7.90
C VAL A 296 4.33 -14.95 -7.30
N CYS A 297 3.80 -16.06 -7.83
CA CYS A 297 4.21 -17.40 -7.41
C CYS A 297 5.73 -17.63 -7.60
N SER A 298 6.31 -17.08 -8.67
CA SER A 298 7.75 -17.18 -8.93
C SER A 298 8.64 -16.43 -7.94
N LEU A 299 8.09 -15.59 -7.05
CA LEU A 299 8.88 -14.96 -5.97
C LEU A 299 9.40 -15.99 -4.95
N LEU A 300 8.78 -17.17 -4.89
CA LEU A 300 9.19 -18.27 -4.02
C LEU A 300 10.09 -19.31 -4.72
N ALA A 301 10.41 -19.09 -6.00
CA ALA A 301 11.14 -20.05 -6.84
C ALA A 301 12.66 -20.01 -6.65
#